data_AF-A0A5C6QSI8-F1
#
_entry.id   AF-A0A5C6QSI8-F1
#
_cell.length_a   1.000
_cell.length_b   1.000
_cell.length_c   1.000
_cell.angle_alpha   90.00
_cell.angle_beta   90.00
_cell.angle_gamma   90.00
#
_symmetry.space_group_name_H-M   'P 1'
#
loop_
_entity.id
_entity.type
_entity.pdbx_description
1 polymer ?
#
loop_
_entity_poly.entity_id
_entity_poly.type
_entity_poly.pdbx_seq_one_letter_code
_entity_poly.pdbx_strand_id
1 'polypeptide(L)'
;MIKKHIISLSVVFMTLLSLNALAEISANPFRASVKITAKYIPKAIVTMWQSEHLIWRAQLFNAACGGNTQAVKHAINASFSLVNQVIIDQAIINHELIDKNAKLILQDSNKLYYRIFSRVYAYAYTKRLRIIQQYHPEVSADLCAHAEKISQQYPPDNLPILPWQITHQTGFKAWQADLFSMRVVNWHFVTAFINRQKSFAHIMDAEIYAMMQQDKKAISAFADISASYQYKHLLMKEITQAYRQVKGKKLPDKLWRASYAQAASLLANHAYKLATMSALTQIKALYPELYQGIETHASRYIKLQLSNLPASKLQLDKVFNRR
;
A
#
# COMPACT_ATOMS: atom_id res chain seq x y z
N MET A 1 1.19 -66.53 -41.16
CA MET A 1 0.23 -65.75 -41.97
C MET A 1 -0.97 -65.40 -41.09
N ILE A 2 -0.92 -64.28 -40.36
CA ILE A 2 -2.08 -63.67 -39.69
C ILE A 2 -1.95 -62.16 -39.89
N LYS A 3 -2.80 -61.61 -40.78
CA LYS A 3 -3.12 -60.18 -40.84
C LYS A 3 -4.30 -59.95 -39.90
N LYS A 4 -4.19 -58.99 -38.99
CA LYS A 4 -5.19 -57.93 -38.80
C LYS A 4 -4.72 -56.90 -37.77
N HIS A 5 -4.82 -55.66 -38.20
CA HIS A 5 -4.82 -54.40 -37.48
C HIS A 5 -5.23 -54.49 -35.99
N ILE A 6 -4.45 -53.84 -35.13
CA ILE A 6 -4.83 -52.69 -34.28
C ILE A 6 -3.54 -52.25 -33.57
N ILE A 7 -2.79 -51.33 -34.16
CA ILE A 7 -1.97 -50.36 -33.43
C ILE A 7 -2.04 -49.06 -34.26
N SER A 8 -3.19 -48.40 -34.17
CA SER A 8 -3.35 -46.98 -34.52
C SER A 8 -3.88 -46.29 -33.26
N LEU A 9 -3.43 -45.06 -33.04
CA LEU A 9 -3.61 -44.23 -31.84
C LEU A 9 -2.82 -44.68 -30.60
N SER A 10 -1.51 -44.46 -30.60
CA SER A 10 -0.80 -44.18 -29.33
C SER A 10 0.47 -43.33 -29.46
N VAL A 11 0.95 -43.02 -30.68
CA VAL A 11 2.23 -42.30 -30.83
C VAL A 11 2.09 -40.86 -31.36
N VAL A 12 0.88 -40.42 -31.77
CA VAL A 12 0.66 -39.02 -32.21
C VAL A 12 0.01 -38.13 -31.13
N PHE A 13 -0.36 -38.67 -29.97
CA PHE A 13 -1.00 -37.87 -28.91
C PHE A 13 -0.03 -37.36 -27.81
N MET A 14 1.24 -37.80 -27.80
CA MET A 14 2.22 -37.34 -26.79
C MET A 14 3.09 -36.17 -27.26
N THR A 15 3.12 -35.87 -28.55
CA THR A 15 3.86 -34.72 -29.11
C THR A 15 3.00 -33.48 -29.35
N LEU A 16 1.67 -33.58 -29.27
CA LEU A 16 0.76 -32.41 -29.34
C LEU A 16 0.33 -31.88 -27.97
N LEU A 17 0.48 -32.67 -26.89
CA LEU A 17 0.17 -32.22 -25.52
C LEU A 17 1.36 -31.58 -24.79
N SER A 18 2.58 -31.77 -25.28
CA SER A 18 3.79 -31.11 -24.75
C SER A 18 4.06 -29.73 -25.38
N LEU A 19 3.36 -29.39 -26.47
CA LEU A 19 3.43 -28.07 -27.12
C LEU A 19 2.32 -27.10 -26.68
N ASN A 20 1.21 -27.59 -26.11
CA ASN A 20 0.13 -26.75 -25.58
C ASN A 20 0.28 -26.38 -24.09
N ALA A 21 1.21 -27.01 -23.36
CA ALA A 21 1.58 -26.57 -22.00
C ALA A 21 2.63 -25.43 -21.99
N LEU A 22 3.21 -25.11 -23.15
CA LEU A 22 4.19 -24.04 -23.34
C LEU A 22 3.63 -22.81 -24.08
N ALA A 23 2.33 -22.79 -24.41
CA ALA A 23 1.75 -21.79 -25.33
C ALA A 23 0.64 -20.88 -24.75
N GLU A 24 0.29 -20.96 -23.46
CA GLU A 24 -0.62 -20.00 -22.80
C GLU A 24 0.00 -19.20 -21.63
N ILE A 25 1.31 -19.29 -21.47
CA ILE A 25 2.10 -18.30 -20.72
C ILE A 25 2.99 -17.57 -21.74
N SER A 26 2.38 -16.74 -22.59
CA SER A 26 3.07 -15.49 -22.91
C SER A 26 3.08 -14.69 -21.60
N ALA A 27 4.07 -14.97 -20.73
CA ALA A 27 4.16 -14.41 -19.39
C ALA A 27 4.08 -12.89 -19.51
N ASN A 28 2.94 -12.29 -19.18
CA ASN A 28 2.79 -10.85 -19.24
C ASN A 28 3.91 -10.25 -18.38
N PRO A 29 4.89 -9.54 -18.98
CA PRO A 29 6.11 -9.16 -18.29
C PRO A 29 5.83 -8.16 -17.17
N PHE A 30 4.74 -7.39 -17.28
CA PHE A 30 4.26 -6.53 -16.22
C PHE A 30 3.72 -7.32 -15.03
N ARG A 31 2.98 -8.41 -15.26
CA ARG A 31 2.51 -9.28 -14.16
C ARG A 31 3.67 -9.97 -13.44
N ALA A 32 4.68 -10.42 -14.18
CA ALA A 32 5.91 -10.94 -13.58
C ALA A 32 6.61 -9.88 -12.71
N SER A 33 6.75 -8.67 -13.24
CA SER A 33 7.33 -7.52 -12.52
C SER A 33 6.53 -7.15 -11.25
N VAL A 34 5.20 -7.18 -11.30
CA VAL A 34 4.34 -6.96 -10.13
C VAL A 34 4.54 -8.05 -9.07
N LYS A 35 4.69 -9.32 -9.47
CA LYS A 35 4.99 -10.42 -8.53
C LYS A 35 6.34 -10.21 -7.84
N ILE A 36 7.38 -9.86 -8.60
CA ILE A 36 8.72 -9.56 -8.08
C ILE A 36 8.65 -8.36 -7.12
N THR A 37 7.97 -7.28 -7.51
CA THR A 37 7.76 -6.10 -6.66
C THR A 37 7.09 -6.47 -5.34
N ALA A 38 5.97 -7.20 -5.39
CA ALA A 38 5.22 -7.59 -4.20
C ALA A 38 6.04 -8.47 -3.25
N LYS A 39 6.90 -9.34 -3.80
CA LYS A 39 7.80 -10.21 -3.04
C LYS A 39 8.86 -9.42 -2.27
N TYR A 40 9.50 -8.42 -2.89
CA TYR A 40 10.67 -7.75 -2.31
C TYR A 40 10.40 -6.37 -1.70
N ILE A 41 9.26 -5.74 -1.99
CA ILE A 41 8.95 -4.42 -1.45
C ILE A 41 8.96 -4.35 0.08
N PRO A 42 8.54 -5.37 0.87
CA PRO A 42 8.62 -5.29 2.33
C PRO A 42 10.07 -5.12 2.82
N LYS A 43 11.00 -5.91 2.27
CA LYS A 43 12.43 -5.83 2.60
C LYS A 43 13.02 -4.48 2.16
N ALA A 44 12.68 -4.03 0.96
CA ALA A 44 13.14 -2.75 0.42
C ALA A 44 12.68 -1.55 1.26
N ILE A 45 11.44 -1.56 1.76
CA ILE A 45 10.92 -0.53 2.66
C ILE A 45 11.66 -0.54 4.00
N VAL A 46 11.95 -1.73 4.57
CA VAL A 46 12.71 -1.82 5.83
C VAL A 46 14.11 -1.23 5.65
N THR A 47 14.82 -1.60 4.58
CA THR A 47 16.15 -1.06 4.27
C THR A 47 16.10 0.46 4.07
N MET A 48 15.12 0.96 3.30
CA MET A 48 14.91 2.39 3.14
C MET A 48 14.64 3.07 4.49
N TRP A 49 13.82 2.47 5.35
CA TRP A 49 13.51 3.06 6.64
C TRP A 49 14.74 3.18 7.54
N GLN A 50 15.67 2.22 7.49
CA GLN A 50 16.89 2.27 8.29
C GLN A 50 17.74 3.51 8.01
N SER A 51 17.82 3.97 6.76
CA SER A 51 18.56 5.20 6.41
C SER A 51 17.70 6.47 6.45
N GLU A 52 16.44 6.40 6.00
CA GLU A 52 15.65 7.61 5.68
C GLU A 52 14.67 8.05 6.79
N HIS A 53 14.49 7.25 7.85
CA HIS A 53 13.41 7.48 8.81
C HIS A 53 13.46 8.83 9.52
N LEU A 54 14.66 9.37 9.81
CA LEU A 54 14.80 10.66 10.48
C LEU A 54 14.31 11.82 9.61
N ILE A 55 14.73 11.84 8.34
CA ILE A 55 14.28 12.82 7.34
C ILE A 55 12.77 12.71 7.16
N TRP A 56 12.25 11.50 6.96
CA TRP A 56 10.82 11.27 6.81
C TRP A 56 10.03 11.76 8.01
N ARG A 57 10.41 11.35 9.22
CA ARG A 57 9.72 11.77 10.45
C ARG A 57 9.76 13.27 10.62
N ALA A 58 10.91 13.91 10.44
CA ALA A 58 11.07 15.35 10.61
C ALA A 58 10.18 16.14 9.63
N GLN A 59 10.23 15.80 8.34
CA GLN A 59 9.44 16.51 7.32
C GLN A 59 7.94 16.24 7.45
N LEU A 60 7.54 15.00 7.77
CA LEU A 60 6.14 14.67 8.00
C LEU A 60 5.59 15.32 9.27
N PHE A 61 6.40 15.44 10.31
CA PHE A 61 6.03 16.12 11.55
C PHE A 61 5.79 17.60 11.28
N ASN A 62 6.75 18.27 10.63
CA ASN A 62 6.59 19.68 10.27
C ASN A 62 5.36 19.91 9.37
N ALA A 63 5.11 19.04 8.39
CA ALA A 63 3.92 19.12 7.55
C ALA A 63 2.60 18.92 8.32
N ALA A 64 2.60 18.21 9.46
CA ALA A 64 1.43 18.11 10.32
C ALA A 64 1.05 19.47 10.92
N CYS A 65 2.06 20.28 11.28
CA CYS A 65 1.99 21.64 11.84
C CYS A 65 1.74 22.76 10.80
N GLY A 66 1.38 22.43 9.56
CA GLY A 66 1.21 23.43 8.51
C GLY A 66 2.49 23.78 7.74
N GLY A 67 3.60 23.08 8.03
CA GLY A 67 4.86 23.21 7.31
C GLY A 67 4.81 22.77 5.84
N ASN A 68 5.93 22.95 5.14
CA ASN A 68 6.02 22.83 3.68
C ASN A 68 5.78 21.38 3.17
N THR A 69 4.65 21.15 2.50
CA THR A 69 4.33 19.85 1.88
C THR A 69 5.27 19.47 0.73
N GLN A 70 6.00 20.43 0.16
CA GLN A 70 7.01 20.17 -0.88
C GLN A 70 8.21 19.41 -0.31
N ALA A 71 8.64 19.74 0.91
CA ALA A 71 9.76 19.06 1.58
C ALA A 71 9.46 17.56 1.79
N VAL A 72 8.22 17.23 2.15
CA VAL A 72 7.75 15.84 2.23
C VAL A 72 7.85 15.13 0.87
N LYS A 73 7.50 15.80 -0.23
CA LYS A 73 7.61 15.20 -1.56
C LYS A 73 9.07 14.94 -1.96
N HIS A 74 9.98 15.85 -1.61
CA HIS A 74 11.41 15.65 -1.84
C HIS A 74 11.96 14.47 -1.06
N ALA A 75 11.66 14.38 0.25
CA ALA A 75 12.03 13.22 1.08
C ALA A 75 11.52 11.91 0.48
N ILE A 76 10.24 11.84 0.11
CA ILE A 76 9.66 10.65 -0.52
C ILE A 76 10.34 10.33 -1.85
N ASN A 77 10.65 11.33 -2.68
CA ASN A 77 11.26 11.11 -3.98
C ASN A 77 12.70 10.61 -3.87
N ALA A 78 13.50 11.20 -2.98
CA ALA A 78 14.89 10.83 -2.75
C ALA A 78 15.02 9.36 -2.33
N SER A 79 14.16 8.91 -1.41
CA SER A 79 14.19 7.56 -0.86
C SER A 79 13.75 6.45 -1.85
N PHE A 80 13.16 6.80 -3.01
CA PHE A 80 12.74 5.80 -4.01
C PHE A 80 13.94 5.04 -4.61
N SER A 81 15.07 5.71 -4.81
CA SER A 81 16.27 5.12 -5.42
C SER A 81 16.71 3.87 -4.65
N LEU A 82 16.75 3.95 -3.32
CA LEU A 82 17.11 2.85 -2.43
C LEU A 82 16.10 1.71 -2.49
N VAL A 83 14.80 2.00 -2.44
CA VAL A 83 13.75 0.97 -2.57
C VAL A 83 13.87 0.23 -3.90
N ASN A 84 14.03 0.98 -4.98
CA ASN A 84 14.15 0.42 -6.32
C ASN A 84 15.41 -0.44 -6.47
N GLN A 85 16.54 0.04 -5.96
CA GLN A 85 17.82 -0.66 -6.02
C GLN A 85 17.76 -2.00 -5.28
N VAL A 86 17.21 -2.02 -4.05
CA VAL A 86 17.07 -3.27 -3.28
C VAL A 86 16.22 -4.30 -4.04
N ILE A 87 15.09 -3.89 -4.63
CA ILE A 87 14.23 -4.83 -5.38
C ILE A 87 14.95 -5.35 -6.62
N ILE A 88 15.65 -4.49 -7.37
CA ILE A 88 16.41 -4.89 -8.56
C ILE A 88 17.51 -5.86 -8.17
N ASP A 89 18.31 -5.57 -7.15
CA ASP A 89 19.42 -6.42 -6.71
C ASP A 89 18.93 -7.79 -6.26
N GLN A 90 17.84 -7.85 -5.48
CA GLN A 90 17.24 -9.14 -5.11
C GLN A 90 16.75 -9.92 -6.33
N ALA A 91 16.16 -9.25 -7.33
CA ALA A 91 15.72 -9.91 -8.55
C ALA A 91 16.88 -10.40 -9.42
N ILE A 92 18.03 -9.70 -9.44
CA ILE A 92 19.26 -10.15 -10.11
C ILE A 92 19.84 -11.36 -9.40
N ILE A 93 20.01 -11.28 -8.07
CA ILE A 93 20.59 -12.36 -7.24
C ILE A 93 19.79 -13.67 -7.38
N ASN A 94 18.47 -13.57 -7.50
CA ASN A 94 17.60 -14.73 -7.64
C ASN A 94 17.34 -15.14 -9.10
N HIS A 95 18.07 -14.57 -10.07
CA HIS A 95 17.93 -14.86 -11.51
C HIS A 95 16.49 -14.66 -12.05
N GLU A 96 15.74 -13.72 -11.47
CA GLU A 96 14.35 -13.39 -11.85
C GLU A 96 14.28 -12.28 -12.92
N LEU A 97 15.40 -11.63 -13.25
CA LEU A 97 15.53 -10.65 -14.33
C LEU A 97 16.16 -11.29 -15.57
N ILE A 98 15.40 -11.24 -16.68
CA ILE A 98 15.75 -11.94 -17.93
C ILE A 98 16.47 -11.01 -18.91
N ASP A 99 16.13 -9.71 -18.94
CA ASP A 99 16.74 -8.73 -19.84
C ASP A 99 16.61 -7.26 -19.35
N LYS A 100 17.14 -6.31 -20.14
CA LYS A 100 17.06 -4.86 -19.87
C LYS A 100 15.63 -4.31 -19.89
N ASN A 101 14.73 -4.86 -20.70
CA ASN A 101 13.34 -4.43 -20.77
C ASN A 101 12.56 -4.88 -19.54
N ALA A 102 12.80 -6.11 -19.05
CA ALA A 102 12.25 -6.61 -17.79
C ALA A 102 12.68 -5.73 -16.61
N LYS A 103 13.91 -5.22 -16.61
CA LYS A 103 14.38 -4.24 -15.60
C LYS A 103 13.57 -2.93 -15.64
N LEU A 104 13.27 -2.39 -16.81
CA LEU A 104 12.45 -1.17 -16.95
C LEU A 104 11.01 -1.38 -16.44
N ILE A 105 10.39 -2.50 -16.83
CA ILE A 105 9.03 -2.84 -16.39
C ILE A 105 9.00 -3.06 -14.87
N LEU A 106 10.05 -3.67 -14.29
CA LEU A 106 10.20 -3.82 -12.86
C LEU A 106 10.29 -2.47 -12.14
N GLN A 107 11.09 -1.54 -12.66
CA GLN A 107 11.17 -0.17 -12.14
C GLN A 107 9.80 0.52 -12.12
N ASP A 108 9.02 0.37 -13.19
CA ASP A 108 7.68 0.93 -13.30
C ASP A 108 6.72 0.36 -12.25
N SER A 109 6.76 -0.96 -12.00
CA SER A 109 5.97 -1.57 -10.92
C SER A 109 6.44 -1.15 -9.52
N ASN A 110 7.75 -1.10 -9.28
CA ASN A 110 8.33 -0.63 -8.01
C ASN A 110 7.84 0.77 -7.69
N LYS A 111 7.90 1.65 -8.70
CA LYS A 111 7.48 3.05 -8.62
C LYS A 111 6.01 3.18 -8.25
N LEU A 112 5.14 2.39 -8.86
CA LEU A 112 3.70 2.41 -8.56
C LEU A 112 3.40 1.93 -7.14
N TYR A 113 3.98 0.83 -6.68
CA TYR A 113 3.75 0.32 -5.33
C TYR A 113 4.34 1.25 -4.26
N TYR A 114 5.55 1.75 -4.49
CA TYR A 114 6.20 2.70 -3.59
C TYR A 114 5.40 3.99 -3.43
N ARG A 115 4.81 4.50 -4.53
CA ARG A 115 3.92 5.67 -4.49
C ARG A 115 2.68 5.44 -3.63
N ILE A 116 2.12 4.23 -3.62
CA ILE A 116 0.98 3.89 -2.75
C ILE A 116 1.42 3.87 -1.30
N PHE A 117 2.50 3.16 -1.00
CA PHE A 117 3.06 3.08 0.35
C PHE A 117 3.34 4.48 0.92
N SER A 118 4.17 5.25 0.22
CA SER A 118 4.63 6.58 0.68
C SER A 118 3.50 7.56 0.91
N ARG A 119 2.52 7.63 -0.01
CA ARG A 119 1.37 8.54 0.14
C ARG A 119 0.46 8.15 1.29
N VAL A 120 0.20 6.86 1.49
CA VAL A 120 -0.63 6.39 2.59
C VAL A 120 0.09 6.57 3.93
N TYR A 121 1.39 6.28 3.98
CA TYR A 121 2.24 6.52 5.14
C TYR A 121 2.20 7.99 5.55
N ALA A 122 2.50 8.90 4.61
CA ALA A 122 2.51 10.34 4.85
C ALA A 122 1.15 10.87 5.34
N TYR A 123 0.05 10.41 4.72
CA TYR A 123 -1.30 10.74 5.15
C TYR A 123 -1.58 10.29 6.59
N ALA A 124 -1.31 9.02 6.91
CA ALA A 124 -1.61 8.46 8.22
C ALA A 124 -0.78 9.12 9.33
N TYR A 125 0.52 9.36 9.08
CA TYR A 125 1.42 10.01 10.04
C TYR A 125 0.95 11.42 10.37
N THR A 126 0.73 12.26 9.34
CA THR A 126 0.29 13.65 9.50
C THR A 126 -1.10 13.73 10.13
N LYS A 127 -2.04 12.87 9.71
CA LYS A 127 -3.38 12.79 10.30
C LYS A 127 -3.32 12.49 11.79
N ARG A 128 -2.51 11.51 12.21
CA ARG A 128 -2.43 11.13 13.62
C ARG A 128 -1.90 12.27 14.49
N LEU A 129 -0.86 12.96 14.03
CA LEU A 129 -0.33 14.13 14.75
C LEU A 129 -1.36 15.27 14.84
N ARG A 130 -2.11 15.55 13.77
CA ARG A 130 -3.19 16.54 13.80
C ARG A 130 -4.32 16.19 14.76
N ILE A 131 -4.68 14.91 14.86
CA ILE A 131 -5.64 14.44 15.86
C ILE A 131 -5.12 14.73 17.27
N ILE A 132 -3.84 14.45 17.53
CA ILE A 132 -3.23 14.70 18.84
C ILE A 132 -3.24 16.20 19.16
N GLN A 133 -2.85 17.04 18.21
CA GLN A 133 -2.92 18.50 18.37
C GLN A 133 -4.35 19.01 18.64
N GLN A 134 -5.35 18.42 17.97
CA GLN A 134 -6.75 18.79 18.16
C GLN A 134 -7.26 18.45 19.57
N TYR A 135 -6.87 17.29 20.12
CA TYR A 135 -7.32 16.85 21.45
C TYR A 135 -6.42 17.31 22.60
N HIS A 136 -5.20 17.76 22.28
CA HIS A 136 -4.19 18.25 23.22
C HIS A 136 -3.62 19.61 22.76
N PRO A 137 -4.45 20.67 22.73
CA PRO A 137 -4.01 21.99 22.32
C PRO A 137 -2.88 22.53 23.20
N GLU A 138 -2.82 22.12 24.47
CA GLU A 138 -1.83 22.55 25.47
C GLU A 138 -0.38 22.24 25.08
N VAL A 139 -0.13 21.16 24.32
CA VAL A 139 1.22 20.79 23.85
C VAL A 139 1.48 21.22 22.41
N SER A 140 0.48 21.74 21.70
CA SER A 140 0.53 21.90 20.24
C SER A 140 1.59 22.91 19.78
N ALA A 141 1.76 24.01 20.50
CA ALA A 141 2.75 25.04 20.18
C ALA A 141 4.18 24.49 20.29
N ASP A 142 4.52 23.89 21.43
CA ASP A 142 5.84 23.29 21.68
C ASP A 142 6.14 22.15 20.70
N LEU A 143 5.13 21.35 20.41
CA LEU A 143 5.21 20.24 19.47
C LEU A 143 5.51 20.73 18.05
N CYS A 144 4.94 21.86 17.63
CA CYS A 144 5.23 22.45 16.33
C CYS A 144 6.57 23.19 16.27
N ALA A 145 6.99 23.86 17.36
CA ALA A 145 8.33 24.41 17.46
C ALA A 145 9.40 23.31 17.39
N HIS A 146 9.17 22.17 18.04
CA HIS A 146 10.02 20.99 17.93
C HIS A 146 10.05 20.47 16.49
N ALA A 147 8.88 20.32 15.85
CA ALA A 147 8.76 19.84 14.48
C ALA A 147 9.53 20.71 13.47
N GLU A 148 9.47 22.04 13.62
CA GLU A 148 10.24 22.97 12.81
C GLU A 148 11.75 22.75 13.00
N LYS A 149 12.23 22.73 14.25
CA LYS A 149 13.65 22.53 14.57
C LYS A 149 14.20 21.22 13.98
N ILE A 150 13.51 20.11 14.16
CA ILE A 150 14.00 18.82 13.62
C ILE A 150 13.96 18.78 12.08
N SER A 151 13.02 19.50 11.45
CA SER A 151 12.96 19.57 9.99
C SER A 151 14.11 20.35 9.37
N GLN A 152 14.67 21.30 10.11
CA GLN A 152 15.89 22.01 9.75
C GLN A 152 17.14 21.15 10.00
N GLN A 153 17.15 20.35 11.06
CA GLN A 153 18.24 19.41 11.36
C GLN A 153 18.33 18.26 10.35
N TYR A 154 17.18 17.80 9.83
CA TYR A 154 17.09 16.71 8.86
C TYR A 154 16.37 17.19 7.59
N PRO A 155 17.00 18.09 6.79
CA PRO A 155 16.41 18.59 5.57
C PRO A 155 16.30 17.46 4.52
N PRO A 156 15.31 17.52 3.61
CA PRO A 156 15.25 16.57 2.51
C PRO A 156 16.30 16.91 1.45
N ASP A 157 16.74 15.88 0.71
CA ASP A 157 17.52 16.12 -0.50
C ASP A 157 16.68 16.86 -1.53
N ASN A 158 17.14 18.05 -1.95
CA ASN A 158 16.51 18.88 -2.97
C ASN A 158 16.76 18.34 -4.38
N LEU A 159 16.55 17.04 -4.58
CA LEU A 159 16.59 16.44 -5.90
C LEU A 159 15.35 16.85 -6.71
N PRO A 160 15.48 17.05 -8.03
CA PRO A 160 14.33 17.27 -8.90
C PRO A 160 13.30 16.18 -8.65
N ILE A 161 12.06 16.58 -8.38
CA ILE A 161 10.94 15.64 -8.34
C ILE A 161 10.70 15.21 -9.77
N LEU A 162 11.37 14.14 -10.17
CA LEU A 162 11.09 13.52 -11.45
C LEU A 162 9.62 13.14 -11.45
N PRO A 163 8.88 13.48 -12.52
CA PRO A 163 7.48 13.14 -12.57
C PRO A 163 7.35 11.64 -12.33
N TRP A 164 6.27 11.22 -11.68
CA TRP A 164 5.96 9.80 -11.49
C TRP A 164 5.53 9.14 -12.82
N GLN A 165 6.28 9.43 -13.89
CA GLN A 165 6.18 8.89 -15.23
C GLN A 165 6.77 7.50 -15.26
N ILE A 166 6.12 6.67 -16.06
CA ILE A 166 6.41 5.28 -16.32
C ILE A 166 6.84 5.23 -17.78
N THR A 167 7.79 4.37 -18.11
CA THR A 167 8.28 4.27 -19.49
C THR A 167 7.17 3.83 -20.46
N HIS A 168 6.80 4.71 -21.39
CA HIS A 168 5.91 4.38 -22.51
C HIS A 168 6.75 3.78 -23.64
N GLN A 169 6.93 2.47 -23.67
CA GLN A 169 7.52 1.80 -24.82
C GLN A 169 6.43 1.35 -25.81
N THR A 170 6.56 1.81 -27.05
CA THR A 170 5.63 1.59 -28.18
C THR A 170 5.62 0.15 -28.72
N GLY A 171 6.54 -0.71 -28.28
CA GLY A 171 6.77 -2.04 -28.85
C GLY A 171 5.89 -3.20 -28.35
N PHE A 172 4.97 -3.01 -27.39
CA PHE A 172 4.31 -4.16 -26.76
C PHE A 172 2.83 -3.93 -26.38
N LYS A 173 1.92 -4.25 -27.30
CA LYS A 173 0.48 -3.94 -27.17
C LYS A 173 -0.28 -4.75 -26.09
N ALA A 174 0.20 -5.93 -25.69
CA ALA A 174 -0.58 -6.83 -24.82
C ALA A 174 -0.53 -6.49 -23.31
N TRP A 175 0.61 -6.02 -22.77
CA TRP A 175 0.73 -5.69 -21.33
C TRP A 175 0.45 -4.23 -21.00
N GLN A 176 0.41 -3.33 -22.00
CA GLN A 176 0.03 -1.92 -21.82
C GLN A 176 -1.37 -1.77 -21.20
N ALA A 177 -2.30 -2.69 -21.50
CA ALA A 177 -3.64 -2.68 -20.90
C ALA A 177 -3.60 -2.93 -19.38
N ASP A 178 -2.68 -3.77 -18.91
CA ASP A 178 -2.49 -4.06 -17.48
C ASP A 178 -1.73 -2.95 -16.77
N LEU A 179 -0.70 -2.40 -17.38
CA LEU A 179 -0.02 -1.21 -16.89
C LEU A 179 -0.97 -0.01 -16.80
N PHE A 180 -1.76 0.25 -17.85
CA PHE A 180 -2.79 1.29 -17.86
C PHE A 180 -3.82 1.05 -16.75
N SER A 181 -4.27 -0.20 -16.60
CA SER A 181 -5.18 -0.59 -15.53
C SER A 181 -4.61 -0.30 -14.15
N MET A 182 -3.34 -0.63 -13.90
CA MET A 182 -2.69 -0.33 -12.64
C MET A 182 -2.47 1.18 -12.43
N ARG A 183 -2.19 1.95 -13.50
CA ARG A 183 -2.10 3.42 -13.42
C ARG A 183 -3.42 4.06 -13.02
N VAL A 184 -4.52 3.62 -13.62
CA VAL A 184 -5.86 4.09 -13.26
C VAL A 184 -6.17 3.76 -11.81
N VAL A 185 -5.89 2.52 -11.38
CA VAL A 185 -6.00 2.13 -9.97
C VAL A 185 -5.16 3.06 -9.09
N ASN A 186 -3.85 3.18 -9.34
CA ASN A 186 -2.91 4.00 -8.56
C ASN A 186 -3.35 5.46 -8.43
N TRP A 187 -3.89 6.06 -9.51
CA TRP A 187 -4.34 7.43 -9.52
C TRP A 187 -5.48 7.68 -8.53
N HIS A 188 -6.46 6.78 -8.49
CA HIS A 188 -7.64 6.90 -7.63
C HIS A 188 -7.49 6.17 -6.28
N PHE A 189 -6.46 5.33 -6.15
CA PHE A 189 -6.30 4.39 -5.04
C PHE A 189 -6.28 5.09 -3.69
N VAL A 190 -5.43 6.10 -3.50
CA VAL A 190 -5.22 6.70 -2.16
C VAL A 190 -6.49 7.37 -1.67
N THR A 191 -7.20 8.10 -2.53
CA THR A 191 -8.48 8.73 -2.18
C THR A 191 -9.53 7.68 -1.83
N ALA A 192 -9.66 6.65 -2.65
CA ALA A 192 -10.60 5.55 -2.42
C ALA A 192 -10.29 4.77 -1.12
N PHE A 193 -9.01 4.53 -0.86
CA PHE A 193 -8.51 3.88 0.35
C PHE A 193 -8.88 4.68 1.60
N ILE A 194 -8.63 5.99 1.58
CA ILE A 194 -8.98 6.90 2.69
C ILE A 194 -10.49 6.94 2.91
N ASN A 195 -11.28 7.03 1.83
CA ASN A 195 -12.74 7.05 1.94
C ASN A 195 -13.29 5.75 2.52
N ARG A 196 -12.82 4.59 2.04
CA ARG A 196 -13.17 3.28 2.63
C ARG A 196 -12.85 3.23 4.12
N GLN A 197 -11.71 3.77 4.53
CA GLN A 197 -11.30 3.76 5.93
C GLN A 197 -12.21 4.62 6.83
N LYS A 198 -12.77 5.74 6.35
CA LYS A 198 -13.60 6.64 7.18
C LYS A 198 -14.75 5.91 7.88
N SER A 199 -15.47 5.06 7.15
CA SER A 199 -16.63 4.34 7.68
C SER A 199 -16.30 3.28 8.74
N PHE A 200 -15.02 2.91 8.85
CA PHE A 200 -14.52 1.89 9.78
C PHE A 200 -13.30 2.38 10.56
N ALA A 201 -13.15 3.70 10.70
CA ALA A 201 -11.97 4.30 11.33
C ALA A 201 -11.81 3.81 12.77
N HIS A 202 -12.92 3.59 13.48
CA HIS A 202 -12.93 3.06 14.83
C HIS A 202 -12.33 1.65 14.93
N ILE A 203 -12.62 0.78 13.95
CA ILE A 203 -12.04 -0.57 13.89
C ILE A 203 -10.54 -0.50 13.58
N MET A 204 -10.14 0.35 12.63
CA MET A 204 -8.73 0.49 12.26
C MET A 204 -7.89 1.04 13.41
N ASP A 205 -8.40 2.04 14.12
CA ASP A 205 -7.72 2.65 15.27
C ASP A 205 -7.66 1.67 16.46
N ALA A 206 -8.74 0.93 16.73
CA ALA A 206 -8.74 -0.11 17.76
C ALA A 206 -7.77 -1.26 17.44
N GLU A 207 -7.67 -1.67 16.17
CA GLU A 207 -6.69 -2.65 15.73
C GLU A 207 -5.25 -2.16 15.95
N ILE A 208 -4.96 -0.90 15.62
CA ILE A 208 -3.63 -0.31 15.85
C ILE A 208 -3.30 -0.24 17.34
N TYR A 209 -4.25 0.18 18.18
CA TYR A 209 -4.06 0.16 19.63
C TYR A 209 -3.83 -1.26 20.17
N ALA A 210 -4.57 -2.25 19.68
CA ALA A 210 -4.34 -3.65 20.03
C ALA A 210 -2.95 -4.13 19.60
N MET A 211 -2.45 -3.71 18.43
CA MET A 211 -1.08 -3.97 17.98
C MET A 211 -0.04 -3.36 18.92
N MET A 212 -0.24 -2.11 19.36
CA MET A 212 0.67 -1.44 20.28
C MET A 212 0.69 -2.09 21.67
N GLN A 213 -0.45 -2.61 22.14
CA GLN A 213 -0.56 -3.34 23.41
C GLN A 213 -0.25 -4.83 23.30
N GLN A 214 0.11 -5.30 22.09
CA GLN A 214 0.37 -6.72 21.79
C GLN A 214 -0.81 -7.66 22.13
N ASP A 215 -2.05 -7.14 22.10
CA ASP A 215 -3.27 -7.92 22.34
C ASP A 215 -3.63 -8.72 21.09
N LYS A 216 -3.03 -9.91 20.95
CA LYS A 216 -3.23 -10.81 19.81
C LYS A 216 -4.70 -11.18 19.57
N LYS A 217 -5.50 -11.29 20.64
CA LYS A 217 -6.93 -11.64 20.53
C LYS A 217 -7.71 -10.49 19.91
N ALA A 218 -7.51 -9.27 20.41
CA ALA A 218 -8.16 -8.08 19.85
C ALA A 218 -7.71 -7.81 18.41
N ILE A 219 -6.42 -7.97 18.10
CA ILE A 219 -5.89 -7.84 16.73
C ILE A 219 -6.65 -8.78 15.78
N SER A 220 -6.77 -10.07 16.13
CA SER A 220 -7.49 -11.04 15.30
C SER A 220 -8.96 -10.68 15.14
N ALA A 221 -9.63 -10.26 16.22
CA ALA A 221 -11.04 -9.91 16.20
C ALA A 221 -11.33 -8.70 15.30
N PHE A 222 -10.48 -7.68 15.32
CA PHE A 222 -10.63 -6.53 14.41
C PHE A 222 -10.24 -6.87 12.97
N ALA A 223 -9.25 -7.76 12.78
CA ALA A 223 -8.84 -8.26 11.46
C ALA A 223 -9.97 -9.00 10.73
N ASP A 224 -10.90 -9.64 11.44
CA ASP A 224 -12.12 -10.23 10.85
C ASP A 224 -12.93 -9.23 10.02
N ILE A 225 -12.83 -7.93 10.33
CA ILE A 225 -13.46 -6.85 9.56
C ILE A 225 -12.42 -6.25 8.61
N SER A 226 -11.28 -5.79 9.11
CA SER A 226 -10.31 -5.00 8.34
C SER A 226 -9.59 -5.79 7.23
N ALA A 227 -9.55 -7.11 7.35
CA ALA A 227 -8.99 -8.02 6.35
C ALA A 227 -10.05 -8.88 5.64
N SER A 228 -11.35 -8.64 5.92
CA SER A 228 -12.46 -9.42 5.36
C SER A 228 -12.58 -9.26 3.85
N TYR A 229 -13.22 -10.24 3.22
CA TYR A 229 -13.54 -10.18 1.80
C TYR A 229 -14.43 -8.97 1.47
N GLN A 230 -15.50 -8.75 2.25
CA GLN A 230 -16.42 -7.62 2.05
C GLN A 230 -15.67 -6.29 2.10
N TYR A 231 -14.82 -6.09 3.12
CA TYR A 231 -14.06 -4.86 3.30
C TYR A 231 -13.05 -4.62 2.15
N LYS A 232 -12.39 -5.68 1.68
CA LYS A 232 -11.53 -5.61 0.49
C LYS A 232 -12.31 -5.18 -0.75
N HIS A 233 -13.53 -5.67 -0.95
CA HIS A 233 -14.37 -5.31 -2.10
C HIS A 233 -14.86 -3.87 -2.09
N LEU A 234 -15.07 -3.27 -0.91
CA LEU A 234 -15.44 -1.85 -0.81
C LEU A 234 -14.41 -0.94 -1.48
N LEU A 235 -13.11 -1.30 -1.47
CA LEU A 235 -12.07 -0.51 -2.13
C LEU A 235 -12.30 -0.36 -3.62
N MET A 236 -12.71 -1.43 -4.31
CA MET A 236 -12.97 -1.35 -5.75
C MET A 236 -14.23 -0.52 -6.07
N LYS A 237 -15.25 -0.55 -5.21
CA LYS A 237 -16.40 0.36 -5.30
C LYS A 237 -15.94 1.82 -5.20
N GLU A 238 -15.13 2.13 -4.19
CA GLU A 238 -14.57 3.48 -3.97
C GLU A 238 -13.65 3.93 -5.11
N ILE A 239 -12.81 3.06 -5.68
CA ILE A 239 -11.98 3.36 -6.85
C ILE A 239 -12.86 3.70 -8.06
N THR A 240 -13.93 2.93 -8.28
CA THR A 240 -14.87 3.15 -9.39
C THR A 240 -15.62 4.48 -9.22
N GLN A 241 -16.04 4.80 -8.00
CA GLN A 241 -16.69 6.06 -7.68
C GLN A 241 -15.74 7.25 -7.87
N ALA A 242 -14.51 7.17 -7.35
CA ALA A 242 -13.50 8.20 -7.52
C ALA A 242 -13.14 8.42 -9.00
N TYR A 243 -13.09 7.36 -9.81
CA TYR A 243 -12.90 7.47 -11.25
C TYR A 243 -14.08 8.20 -11.92
N ARG A 244 -15.33 7.81 -11.59
CA ARG A 244 -16.54 8.43 -12.14
C ARG A 244 -16.61 9.92 -11.81
N GLN A 245 -16.28 10.31 -10.59
CA GLN A 245 -16.27 11.71 -10.16
C GLN A 245 -15.27 12.55 -10.96
N VAL A 246 -14.09 11.99 -11.29
CA VAL A 246 -13.02 12.72 -12.00
C VAL A 246 -13.22 12.71 -13.51
N LYS A 247 -13.76 11.63 -14.09
CA LYS A 247 -13.82 11.43 -15.55
C LYS A 247 -15.22 11.54 -16.14
N GLY A 248 -16.26 11.63 -15.32
CA GLY A 248 -17.66 11.68 -15.75
C GLY A 248 -18.18 10.39 -16.40
N LYS A 249 -17.40 9.30 -16.39
CA LYS A 249 -17.71 8.03 -17.08
C LYS A 249 -17.48 6.84 -16.15
N LYS A 250 -18.19 5.73 -16.39
CA LYS A 250 -17.94 4.47 -15.69
C LYS A 250 -16.52 3.97 -15.98
N LEU A 251 -15.86 3.45 -14.96
CA LEU A 251 -14.60 2.73 -15.11
C LEU A 251 -14.91 1.40 -15.83
N PRO A 252 -14.35 1.12 -17.03
CA PRO A 252 -14.64 -0.11 -17.76
C PRO A 252 -14.23 -1.34 -16.94
N ASP A 253 -14.99 -2.43 -16.94
CA ASP A 253 -14.57 -3.59 -16.14
C ASP A 253 -13.34 -4.29 -16.75
N LYS A 254 -12.36 -4.61 -15.91
CA LYS A 254 -11.15 -5.36 -16.26
C LYS A 254 -10.72 -6.20 -15.07
N LEU A 255 -10.73 -7.52 -15.25
CA LEU A 255 -10.44 -8.54 -14.23
C LEU A 255 -9.22 -8.21 -13.36
N TRP A 256 -8.11 -7.80 -13.98
CA TRP A 256 -6.83 -7.58 -13.29
C TRP A 256 -6.80 -6.37 -12.36
N ARG A 257 -7.71 -5.40 -12.50
CA ARG A 257 -7.74 -4.21 -11.64
C ARG A 257 -8.09 -4.55 -10.20
N ALA A 258 -9.04 -5.47 -10.01
CA ALA A 258 -9.41 -5.94 -8.69
C ALA A 258 -8.21 -6.60 -8.00
N SER A 259 -7.49 -7.47 -8.70
CA SER A 259 -6.29 -8.12 -8.17
C SER A 259 -5.20 -7.12 -7.80
N TYR A 260 -4.93 -6.12 -8.65
CA TYR A 260 -3.95 -5.07 -8.34
C TYR A 260 -4.36 -4.21 -7.14
N ALA A 261 -5.63 -3.82 -7.06
CA ALA A 261 -6.14 -3.03 -5.94
C ALA A 261 -6.09 -3.81 -4.63
N GLN A 262 -6.35 -5.12 -4.64
CA GLN A 262 -6.25 -5.96 -3.46
C GLN A 262 -4.80 -6.07 -2.96
N ALA A 263 -3.84 -6.34 -3.85
CA ALA A 263 -2.42 -6.42 -3.49
C ALA A 263 -1.91 -5.07 -2.94
N ALA A 264 -2.26 -3.96 -3.61
CA ALA A 264 -1.94 -2.62 -3.12
C ALA A 264 -2.63 -2.27 -1.79
N SER A 265 -3.83 -2.79 -1.52
CA SER A 265 -4.54 -2.59 -0.24
C SER A 265 -3.80 -3.20 0.93
N LEU A 266 -3.14 -4.34 0.76
CA LEU A 266 -2.34 -4.95 1.83
C LEU A 266 -1.17 -4.04 2.20
N LEU A 267 -0.43 -3.57 1.19
CA LEU A 267 0.68 -2.63 1.38
C LEU A 267 0.22 -1.31 2.01
N ALA A 268 -0.89 -0.76 1.55
CA ALA A 268 -1.45 0.48 2.08
C ALA A 268 -1.94 0.32 3.54
N ASN A 269 -2.58 -0.80 3.88
CA ASN A 269 -2.97 -1.08 5.26
C ASN A 269 -1.75 -1.16 6.19
N HIS A 270 -0.66 -1.82 5.76
CA HIS A 270 0.59 -1.82 6.51
C HIS A 270 1.20 -0.42 6.64
N ALA A 271 1.26 0.35 5.55
CA ALA A 271 1.74 1.73 5.58
C ALA A 271 0.97 2.59 6.58
N TYR A 272 -0.36 2.49 6.58
CA TYR A 272 -1.24 3.25 7.48
C TYR A 272 -0.98 2.90 8.96
N LYS A 273 -0.91 1.60 9.28
CA LYS A 273 -0.66 1.11 10.65
C LYS A 273 0.72 1.54 11.14
N LEU A 274 1.76 1.30 10.34
CA LEU A 274 3.15 1.67 10.66
C LEU A 274 3.31 3.18 10.88
N ALA A 275 2.73 4.00 10.01
CA ALA A 275 2.76 5.44 10.14
C ALA A 275 2.07 5.94 11.41
N THR A 276 0.90 5.37 11.73
CA THR A 276 0.16 5.72 12.94
C THR A 276 0.96 5.36 14.20
N MET A 277 1.49 4.14 14.26
CA MET A 277 2.34 3.70 15.37
C MET A 277 3.62 4.54 15.49
N SER A 278 4.24 4.91 14.37
CA SER A 278 5.43 5.76 14.38
C SER A 278 5.12 7.17 14.90
N ALA A 279 3.99 7.76 14.52
CA ALA A 279 3.56 9.06 15.05
C ALA A 279 3.31 8.98 16.56
N LEU A 280 2.60 7.95 17.03
CA LEU A 280 2.35 7.74 18.46
C LEU A 280 3.63 7.49 19.25
N THR A 281 4.59 6.75 18.70
CA THR A 281 5.91 6.52 19.31
C THR A 281 6.69 7.82 19.43
N GLN A 282 6.60 8.73 18.45
CA GLN A 282 7.23 10.04 18.52
C GLN A 282 6.63 10.86 19.68
N ILE A 283 5.32 10.81 19.85
CA ILE A 283 4.63 11.49 20.96
C ILE A 283 5.03 10.90 22.31
N LYS A 284 5.15 9.57 22.41
CA LYS A 284 5.71 8.90 23.61
C LYS A 284 7.07 9.44 23.99
N ALA A 285 7.96 9.62 23.01
CA ALA A 285 9.32 10.08 23.25
C ALA A 285 9.38 11.55 23.71
N LEU A 286 8.49 12.40 23.20
CA LEU A 286 8.49 13.84 23.47
C LEU A 286 7.65 14.22 24.70
N TYR A 287 6.52 13.54 24.89
CA TYR A 287 5.52 13.87 25.91
C TYR A 287 5.03 12.58 26.60
N PRO A 288 5.88 11.92 27.41
CA PRO A 288 5.57 10.63 28.02
C PRO A 288 4.30 10.67 28.90
N GLU A 289 4.05 11.77 29.61
CA GLU A 289 2.87 11.95 30.47
C GLU A 289 1.56 11.99 29.66
N LEU A 290 1.52 12.77 28.58
CA LEU A 290 0.39 12.80 27.65
C LEU A 290 0.16 11.41 27.04
N TYR A 291 1.26 10.73 26.67
CA TYR A 291 1.19 9.41 26.07
C TYR A 291 0.63 8.35 27.04
N GLN A 292 0.88 8.46 28.34
CA GLN A 292 0.26 7.58 29.35
C GLN A 292 -1.28 7.71 29.34
N GLY A 293 -1.79 8.93 29.12
CA GLY A 293 -3.22 9.17 28.90
C GLY A 293 -3.74 8.45 27.65
N ILE A 294 -2.99 8.53 26.54
CA ILE A 294 -3.31 7.82 25.29
C ILE A 294 -3.32 6.30 25.49
N GLU A 295 -2.33 5.73 26.20
CA GLU A 295 -2.29 4.28 26.48
C GLU A 295 -3.50 3.82 27.31
N THR A 296 -3.87 4.61 28.33
CA THR A 296 -5.05 4.33 29.16
C THR A 296 -6.34 4.38 28.34
N HIS A 297 -6.47 5.40 27.48
CA HIS A 297 -7.58 5.51 26.54
C HIS A 297 -7.62 4.33 25.59
N ALA A 298 -6.48 3.94 25.02
CA ALA A 298 -6.35 2.83 24.07
C ALA A 298 -6.90 1.51 24.64
N SER A 299 -6.58 1.16 25.90
CA SER A 299 -7.10 -0.05 26.52
C SER A 299 -8.62 -0.03 26.70
N ARG A 300 -9.19 1.13 27.08
CA ARG A 300 -10.65 1.31 27.19
C ARG A 300 -11.32 1.26 25.82
N TYR A 301 -10.69 1.87 24.83
CA TYR A 301 -11.18 1.95 23.46
C TYR A 301 -11.24 0.57 22.81
N ILE A 302 -10.20 -0.27 22.97
CA ILE A 302 -10.19 -1.65 22.49
C ILE A 302 -11.40 -2.42 23.05
N LYS A 303 -11.64 -2.37 24.36
CA LYS A 303 -12.78 -3.04 25.01
C LYS A 303 -14.11 -2.57 24.45
N LEU A 304 -14.28 -1.25 24.30
CA LEU A 304 -15.48 -0.65 23.72
C LEU A 304 -15.72 -1.10 22.27
N GLN A 305 -14.68 -1.12 21.44
CA GLN A 305 -14.85 -1.54 20.05
C GLN A 305 -15.05 -3.06 19.91
N LEU A 306 -14.49 -3.87 20.82
CA LEU A 306 -14.79 -5.30 20.88
C LEU A 306 -16.27 -5.56 21.21
N SER A 307 -16.85 -4.83 22.18
CA SER A 307 -18.28 -4.98 22.49
C SER A 307 -19.19 -4.54 21.33
N ASN A 308 -18.75 -3.57 20.53
CA ASN A 308 -19.49 -3.06 19.37
C ASN A 308 -19.16 -3.80 18.06
N LEU A 309 -18.33 -4.84 18.10
CA LEU A 309 -17.89 -5.58 16.92
C LEU A 309 -19.06 -6.20 16.12
N PRO A 310 -20.09 -6.81 16.75
CA PRO A 310 -21.24 -7.34 16.01
C PRO A 310 -21.98 -6.28 15.18
N ALA A 311 -22.17 -5.08 15.74
CA ALA A 311 -22.79 -3.96 15.03
C ALA A 311 -21.93 -3.50 13.84
N SER A 312 -20.61 -3.49 14.00
CA SER A 312 -19.66 -3.14 12.93
C SER A 312 -19.65 -4.18 11.80
N LYS A 313 -19.77 -5.48 12.14
CA LYS A 313 -19.94 -6.56 11.15
C LYS A 313 -21.24 -6.37 10.36
N LEU A 314 -22.36 -6.12 11.05
CA LEU A 314 -23.65 -5.84 10.41
C LEU A 314 -23.61 -4.60 9.49
N GLN A 315 -22.92 -3.54 9.92
CA GLN A 315 -22.72 -2.35 9.09
C GLN A 315 -21.93 -2.69 7.82
N LEU A 316 -20.87 -3.48 7.93
CA LEU A 316 -20.08 -3.91 6.78
C LEU A 316 -20.93 -4.69 5.78
N ASP A 317 -21.74 -5.63 6.24
CA ASP A 317 -22.64 -6.39 5.37
C ASP A 317 -23.67 -5.49 4.69
N LYS A 318 -24.26 -4.51 5.40
CA LYS A 318 -25.18 -3.52 4.82
C LYS A 318 -24.52 -2.70 3.71
N VAL A 319 -23.31 -2.19 3.93
CA VAL A 319 -22.59 -1.39 2.93
C VAL A 319 -22.15 -2.25 1.73
N PHE A 320 -21.76 -3.49 1.99
CA PHE A 320 -21.38 -4.44 0.94
C PHE A 320 -22.57 -4.80 0.04
N ASN A 321 -23.75 -5.03 0.63
CA ASN A 321 -24.94 -5.48 -0.08
C ASN A 321 -25.76 -4.38 -0.76
N ARG A 322 -25.53 -3.09 -0.46
CA ARG A 322 -26.09 -1.98 -1.24
C ARG A 322 -25.50 -2.03 -2.66
N ARG A 323 -26.36 -2.37 -3.63
CA ARG A 323 -26.07 -2.43 -5.07
C ARG A 323 -26.10 -1.05 -5.70
#